data_AF-A0A962ET67-F1
#
_entry.id   AF-A0A962ET67-F1
#
_cell.length_a   1.000
_cell.length_b   1.000
_cell.length_c   1.000
_cell.angle_alpha   90.00
_cell.angle_beta   90.00
_cell.angle_gamma   90.00
#
_symmetry.space_group_name_H-M   'P 1'
#
loop_
_entity.id
_entity.type
_entity.pdbx_description
1 polymer ?
#
loop_
_entity_poly.entity_id
_entity_poly.type
_entity_poly.pdbx_seq_one_letter_code
_entity_poly.pdbx_strand_id
1 'polypeptide(L)'
;MLSGKILALCGFGLGATMLAGPGVAQDHVQLQLSEQREFTFDNGETYLIDAGGMRVELGVEDPDPNAEYDEVIVARVHRKGAEDFTQTFTAGFSLFADVGYWPLDRDGEPSLVLQAFTGGAHCCMDVFAVRPEGSSGWAATPIGYVDGGEVVPEDLDGDGLVEFRLADERFNYTFDAYAFSVPPPTIFATRGGELADLSAEPRFRPVYENFYDYAALLCTGAANDDPDSGSFTSEYAPNSACASLMAVGARLGIYDGTKALVGAARLSRPQQDQDWTDYLIITDDSEETFTDLIDAADYALKAWGYLD
;
A
#
# COMPACT_ATOMS: atom_id res chain seq x y z
N MET A 1 24.57 -65.34 21.98
CA MET A 1 25.57 -65.58 20.92
C MET A 1 25.97 -64.21 20.42
N LEU A 2 27.05 -63.64 20.95
CA LEU A 2 28.41 -63.73 20.41
C LEU A 2 28.54 -63.20 18.97
N SER A 3 29.41 -62.20 18.85
CA SER A 3 30.20 -61.78 17.68
C SER A 3 29.67 -60.54 16.98
N GLY A 4 30.42 -59.45 16.83
CA GLY A 4 31.84 -59.16 17.09
C GLY A 4 32.13 -57.74 16.53
N LYS A 5 32.88 -56.89 17.23
CA LYS A 5 34.34 -56.67 17.09
C LYS A 5 34.68 -55.95 15.75
N ILE A 6 35.23 -54.74 15.68
CA ILE A 6 36.56 -54.21 16.11
C ILE A 6 36.54 -52.69 15.76
N LEU A 7 36.85 -51.68 16.59
CA LEU A 7 38.08 -51.25 17.32
C LEU A 7 39.24 -50.71 16.44
N ALA A 8 39.44 -49.38 16.41
CA ALA A 8 40.73 -48.64 16.43
C ALA A 8 40.47 -47.14 16.09
N LEU A 9 40.49 -46.18 17.02
CA LEU A 9 41.64 -45.46 17.62
C LEU A 9 42.62 -44.83 16.62
N CYS A 10 42.55 -43.49 16.48
CA CYS A 10 43.57 -42.51 16.92
C CYS A 10 43.57 -41.25 16.03
N GLY A 11 43.61 -40.07 16.66
CA GLY A 11 43.96 -38.82 15.97
C GLY A 11 43.48 -37.56 16.69
N PHE A 12 44.13 -37.20 17.79
CA PHE A 12 44.05 -35.82 18.29
C PHE A 12 44.79 -34.91 17.31
N GLY A 13 44.06 -34.03 16.64
CA GLY A 13 44.59 -32.87 15.94
C GLY A 13 43.94 -31.62 16.51
N LEU A 14 44.73 -30.82 17.24
CA LEU A 14 44.38 -29.44 17.55
C LEU A 14 44.36 -28.65 16.23
N GLY A 15 43.25 -27.99 15.93
CA GLY A 15 43.15 -27.10 14.77
C GLY A 15 41.87 -26.26 14.83
N ALA A 16 42.03 -25.02 15.27
CA ALA A 16 41.13 -23.86 15.10
C ALA A 16 39.61 -24.12 15.26
N THR A 17 39.10 -23.84 16.45
CA THR A 17 37.71 -23.43 16.64
C THR A 17 37.50 -22.14 15.84
N MET A 18 36.92 -22.22 14.65
CA MET A 18 36.19 -21.07 14.12
C MET A 18 34.98 -20.89 15.02
N LEU A 19 35.00 -19.83 15.82
CA LEU A 19 33.80 -19.31 16.46
C LEU A 19 32.89 -18.83 15.33
N ALA A 20 31.96 -19.68 14.91
CA ALA A 20 30.75 -19.20 14.28
C ALA A 20 30.08 -18.30 15.32
N GLY A 21 29.87 -17.03 14.98
CA GLY A 21 28.93 -16.18 15.73
C GLY A 21 27.55 -16.84 15.78
N PRO A 22 26.65 -16.38 16.66
CA PRO A 22 25.30 -16.95 16.72
C PRO A 22 24.66 -16.82 15.34
N GLY A 23 24.54 -17.95 14.63
CA GLY A 23 23.94 -18.00 13.31
C GLY A 23 22.45 -17.82 13.48
N VAL A 24 21.96 -16.63 13.13
CA VAL A 24 20.55 -16.40 12.87
C VAL A 24 20.18 -17.25 11.66
N ALA A 25 19.06 -17.98 11.74
CA ALA A 25 18.59 -18.78 10.62
C ALA A 25 18.26 -17.82 9.47
N GLN A 26 18.94 -17.96 8.34
CA GLN A 26 18.61 -17.22 7.13
C GLN A 26 17.48 -17.97 6.43
N ASP A 27 16.27 -17.41 6.50
CA ASP A 27 15.14 -17.94 5.75
C ASP A 27 15.27 -17.53 4.28
N HIS A 28 15.34 -18.55 3.43
CA HIS A 28 15.48 -18.41 1.98
C HIS A 28 14.12 -18.60 1.32
N VAL A 29 13.61 -17.55 0.66
CA VAL A 29 12.30 -17.51 0.05
C VAL A 29 12.43 -17.35 -1.47
N GLN A 30 11.63 -18.09 -2.22
CA GLN A 30 11.53 -17.96 -3.67
C GLN A 30 10.15 -17.40 -4.01
N LEU A 31 10.09 -16.20 -4.58
CA LEU A 31 8.85 -15.62 -5.08
C LEU A 31 8.62 -16.01 -6.54
N GLN A 32 7.37 -16.30 -6.87
CA GLN A 32 6.86 -16.43 -8.23
C GLN A 32 6.42 -15.08 -8.78
N LEU A 33 6.22 -15.00 -10.09
CA LEU A 33 5.60 -13.83 -10.71
C LEU A 33 4.18 -13.65 -10.17
N SER A 34 3.82 -12.40 -9.89
CA SER A 34 2.56 -12.00 -9.26
C SER A 34 2.37 -12.58 -7.85
N GLU A 35 3.47 -12.71 -7.11
CA GLU A 35 3.47 -13.09 -5.71
C GLU A 35 4.03 -11.95 -4.86
N GLN A 36 3.45 -11.76 -3.67
CA GLN A 36 3.93 -10.86 -2.64
C GLN A 36 3.87 -11.56 -1.28
N ARG A 37 4.83 -11.24 -0.41
CA ARG A 37 4.90 -11.78 0.94
C ARG A 37 5.34 -10.72 1.93
N GLU A 38 4.71 -10.77 3.10
CA GLU A 38 5.10 -10.04 4.30
C GLU A 38 6.23 -10.76 5.03
N PHE A 39 7.15 -9.97 5.57
CA PHE A 39 8.27 -10.38 6.39
C PHE A 39 8.28 -9.55 7.66
N THR A 40 8.14 -10.21 8.80
CA THR A 40 8.24 -9.60 10.13
C THR A 40 9.62 -9.90 10.71
N PHE A 41 10.26 -8.92 11.32
CA PHE A 41 11.61 -9.07 11.85
C PHE A 41 11.59 -9.23 13.37
N ASP A 42 12.24 -10.29 13.85
CA ASP A 42 12.78 -10.34 15.20
C ASP A 42 14.25 -9.88 15.22
N ASN A 43 14.78 -9.54 16.40
CA ASN A 43 16.11 -8.94 16.56
C ASN A 43 17.23 -9.69 15.81
N GLY A 44 17.77 -9.04 14.77
CA GLY A 44 18.92 -9.50 13.99
C GLY A 44 18.58 -10.45 12.84
N GLU A 45 17.30 -10.61 12.49
CA GLU A 45 16.88 -11.44 11.35
C GLU A 45 17.19 -10.79 10.00
N THR A 46 17.48 -11.65 9.03
CA THR A 46 17.69 -11.26 7.64
C THR A 46 17.09 -12.32 6.74
N TYR A 47 16.26 -11.90 5.81
CA TYR A 47 15.64 -12.74 4.81
C TYR A 47 16.39 -12.64 3.49
N LEU A 48 16.53 -13.78 2.81
CA LEU A 48 17.04 -13.84 1.44
C LEU A 48 15.89 -14.21 0.52
N ILE A 49 15.50 -13.32 -0.37
CA ILE A 49 14.38 -13.50 -1.29
C ILE A 49 14.90 -13.56 -2.72
N ASP A 50 14.68 -14.65 -3.43
CA ASP A 50 14.98 -14.77 -4.87
C ASP A 50 13.70 -14.55 -5.70
N ALA A 51 13.77 -13.66 -6.68
CA ALA A 51 12.66 -13.34 -7.59
C ALA A 51 13.20 -12.91 -8.96
N GLY A 52 12.81 -13.57 -10.05
CA GLY A 52 13.16 -13.12 -11.40
C GLY A 52 14.65 -13.04 -11.74
N GLY A 53 15.52 -13.77 -11.03
CA GLY A 53 16.98 -13.66 -11.17
C GLY A 53 17.61 -12.49 -10.38
N MET A 54 16.80 -11.78 -9.60
CA MET A 54 17.21 -10.84 -8.57
C MET A 54 17.20 -11.54 -7.21
N ARG A 55 18.08 -11.10 -6.31
CA ARG A 55 18.11 -11.50 -4.91
C ARG A 55 17.95 -10.27 -4.03
N VAL A 56 16.99 -10.28 -3.14
CA VAL A 56 16.81 -9.26 -2.10
C VAL A 56 17.36 -9.81 -0.80
N GLU A 57 18.33 -9.12 -0.21
CA GLU A 57 18.70 -9.27 1.20
C GLU A 57 17.92 -8.22 1.97
N LEU A 58 16.98 -8.68 2.80
CA LEU A 58 16.06 -7.83 3.54
C LEU A 58 16.33 -8.01 5.03
N GLY A 59 16.66 -6.93 5.74
CA GLY A 59 16.98 -6.98 7.16
C GLY A 59 16.75 -5.66 7.87
N VAL A 60 16.99 -5.66 9.17
CA VAL A 60 16.92 -4.46 10.03
C VAL A 60 18.32 -4.02 10.40
N GLU A 61 18.58 -2.72 10.29
CA GLU A 61 19.82 -2.09 10.73
C GLU A 61 19.52 -1.03 11.79
N ASP A 62 20.45 -0.86 12.73
CA ASP A 62 20.43 0.17 13.76
C ASP A 62 21.54 1.20 13.45
N PRO A 63 21.20 2.33 12.79
CA PRO A 63 22.16 3.32 12.32
C PRO A 63 22.76 4.15 13.47
N ASP A 64 22.04 4.33 14.59
CA ASP A 64 22.56 4.92 15.82
C ASP A 64 22.07 4.14 17.05
N PRO A 65 22.90 3.21 17.59
CA PRO A 65 22.51 2.39 18.74
C PRO A 65 22.35 3.15 20.05
N ASN A 66 22.55 4.48 20.04
CA ASN A 66 22.30 5.36 21.18
C ASN A 66 21.00 6.18 21.03
N ALA A 67 20.36 6.15 19.87
CA ALA A 67 19.07 6.76 19.62
C ALA A 67 17.94 5.76 19.96
N GLU A 68 16.90 6.24 20.63
CA GLU A 68 15.72 5.42 20.91
C GLU A 68 14.84 5.41 19.65
N TYR A 69 14.56 4.22 19.09
CA TYR A 69 13.74 4.00 17.88
C TYR A 69 14.32 4.54 16.57
N ASP A 70 15.58 4.19 16.25
CA ASP A 70 16.22 4.56 14.97
C ASP A 70 16.38 3.37 14.01
N GLU A 71 15.78 2.22 14.32
CA GLU A 71 15.83 1.03 13.46
C GLU A 71 15.27 1.34 12.07
N VAL A 72 15.95 0.83 11.05
CA VAL A 72 15.55 0.96 9.64
C VAL A 72 15.48 -0.41 9.00
N ILE A 73 14.52 -0.60 8.11
CA ILE A 73 14.48 -1.77 7.24
C ILE A 73 15.32 -1.45 6.00
N VAL A 74 16.23 -2.36 5.65
CA VAL A 74 17.11 -2.21 4.50
C VAL A 74 16.89 -3.37 3.54
N ALA A 75 16.55 -3.03 2.30
CA ALA A 75 16.45 -3.96 1.19
C ALA A 75 17.64 -3.75 0.24
N ARG A 76 18.53 -4.74 0.15
CA ARG A 76 19.64 -4.76 -0.80
C ARG A 76 19.30 -5.71 -1.94
N VAL A 77 19.21 -5.18 -3.16
CA VAL A 77 18.84 -5.92 -4.35
C VAL A 77 20.09 -6.17 -5.19
N HIS A 78 20.35 -7.46 -5.43
CA HIS A 78 21.45 -7.96 -6.20
C HIS A 78 20.95 -8.59 -7.50
N ARG A 79 21.62 -8.28 -8.61
CA ARG A 79 21.41 -8.96 -9.90
C ARG A 79 22.77 -9.20 -10.56
N LYS A 80 22.97 -10.40 -11.12
CA LYS A 80 24.24 -10.76 -11.76
C LYS A 80 24.61 -9.77 -12.87
N GLY A 81 25.75 -9.10 -12.70
CA GLY A 81 26.29 -8.16 -13.69
C GLY A 81 25.74 -6.73 -13.59
N ALA A 82 24.83 -6.48 -12.65
CA ALA A 82 24.39 -5.14 -12.28
C ALA A 82 25.13 -4.66 -11.02
N GLU A 83 25.11 -3.34 -10.81
CA GLU A 83 25.48 -2.77 -9.52
C GLU A 83 24.43 -3.14 -8.46
N ASP A 84 24.83 -3.19 -7.19
CA ASP A 84 23.89 -3.45 -6.10
C ASP A 84 23.01 -2.22 -5.87
N PHE A 85 21.71 -2.43 -5.64
CA PHE A 85 20.78 -1.38 -5.27
C PHE A 85 20.40 -1.52 -3.79
N THR A 86 20.30 -0.40 -3.07
CA THR A 86 19.89 -0.40 -1.67
C THR A 86 18.75 0.58 -1.47
N GLN A 87 17.67 0.12 -0.87
CA GLN A 87 16.58 0.95 -0.37
C GLN A 87 16.54 0.86 1.15
N THR A 88 16.43 2.01 1.80
CA THR A 88 16.26 2.12 3.26
C THR A 88 14.88 2.68 3.53
N PHE A 89 14.19 2.08 4.49
CA PHE A 89 12.88 2.49 4.95
C PHE A 89 12.96 2.85 6.43
N THR A 90 12.35 3.96 6.81
CA THR A 90 12.12 4.25 8.23
C THR A 90 11.22 3.17 8.79
N ALA A 91 11.67 2.48 9.84
CA ALA A 91 10.87 1.45 10.48
C ALA A 91 10.17 2.01 11.71
N GLY A 92 8.92 1.61 11.88
CA GLY A 92 8.08 2.02 13.00
C GLY A 92 8.25 1.19 14.26
N PHE A 93 7.29 1.33 15.17
CA PHE A 93 7.14 0.42 16.32
C PHE A 93 6.86 -1.04 15.94
N SER A 94 6.61 -1.33 14.66
CA SER A 94 6.49 -2.68 14.14
C SER A 94 7.39 -2.80 12.92
N LEU A 95 8.23 -3.84 12.94
CA LEU A 95 9.21 -4.10 11.89
C LEU A 95 8.60 -5.15 10.96
N PHE A 96 7.88 -4.68 9.94
CA PHE A 96 7.50 -5.55 8.84
C PHE A 96 7.66 -4.83 7.50
N ALA A 97 7.93 -5.64 6.48
CA ALA A 97 8.07 -5.21 5.10
C ALA A 97 7.55 -6.29 4.15
N ASP A 98 7.10 -5.88 2.98
CA ASP A 98 6.66 -6.78 1.93
C ASP A 98 7.60 -6.72 0.73
N VAL A 99 7.81 -7.88 0.13
CA VAL A 99 8.50 -8.02 -1.16
C VAL A 99 7.57 -8.72 -2.12
N GLY A 100 7.27 -8.05 -3.23
CA GLY A 100 6.48 -8.58 -4.33
C GLY A 100 7.27 -8.62 -5.64
N TYR A 101 6.86 -9.48 -6.57
CA TYR A 101 7.45 -9.59 -7.91
C TYR A 101 6.37 -9.52 -8.99
N TRP A 102 6.33 -8.44 -9.77
CA TRP A 102 5.14 -8.02 -10.52
C TRP A 102 5.43 -7.55 -11.95
N PRO A 103 4.55 -7.86 -12.93
CA PRO A 103 4.67 -7.36 -14.30
C PRO A 103 4.13 -5.93 -14.40
N LEU A 104 4.95 -4.92 -14.05
CA LEU A 104 4.51 -3.52 -14.02
C LEU A 104 4.62 -2.76 -15.35
N ASP A 105 5.45 -3.25 -16.28
CA ASP A 105 5.71 -2.60 -17.57
C ASP A 105 5.76 -3.65 -18.70
N ARG A 106 5.16 -3.34 -19.85
CA ARG A 106 5.02 -4.25 -21.00
C ARG A 106 6.36 -4.57 -21.65
N ASP A 107 7.24 -3.58 -21.70
CA ASP A 107 8.54 -3.70 -22.39
C ASP A 107 9.69 -3.98 -21.41
N GLY A 108 9.38 -4.12 -20.11
CA GLY A 108 10.33 -4.36 -19.04
C GLY A 108 10.38 -5.82 -18.59
N GLU A 109 11.48 -6.19 -17.95
CA GLU A 109 11.46 -7.34 -17.06
C GLU A 109 10.54 -7.04 -15.86
N PRO A 110 9.88 -8.05 -15.27
CA PRO A 110 9.04 -7.80 -14.11
C PRO A 110 9.86 -7.20 -12.96
N SER A 111 9.20 -6.37 -12.17
CA SER A 111 9.78 -5.51 -11.16
C SER A 111 9.59 -6.09 -9.77
N LEU A 112 10.41 -5.64 -8.83
CA LEU A 112 10.11 -5.81 -7.42
C LEU A 112 9.18 -4.69 -6.97
N VAL A 113 8.23 -5.00 -6.08
CA VAL A 113 7.57 -4.01 -5.24
C VAL A 113 8.09 -4.23 -3.84
N LEU A 114 8.71 -3.19 -3.28
CA LEU A 114 9.27 -3.19 -1.94
C LEU A 114 8.46 -2.20 -1.12
N GLN A 115 7.95 -2.61 0.02
CA GLN A 115 7.29 -1.70 0.93
C GLN A 115 7.60 -2.03 2.38
N ALA A 116 7.58 -1.02 3.23
CA ALA A 116 7.79 -1.22 4.66
C ALA A 116 6.85 -0.32 5.46
N PHE A 117 6.47 -0.82 6.63
CA PHE A 117 5.65 -0.06 7.56
C PHE A 117 6.46 1.00 8.27
N THR A 118 6.00 2.24 8.14
CA THR A 118 6.69 3.42 8.67
C THR A 118 6.39 3.68 10.15
N GLY A 119 5.43 2.97 10.77
CA GLY A 119 5.08 3.14 12.18
C GLY A 119 3.92 4.08 12.48
N GLY A 120 3.27 4.63 11.46
CA GLY A 120 2.16 5.56 11.64
C GLY A 120 0.88 4.89 12.15
N ALA A 121 0.00 5.67 12.79
CA ALA A 121 -1.28 5.20 13.34
C ALA A 121 -2.29 4.75 12.27
N HIS A 122 -2.01 5.02 11.00
CA HIS A 122 -2.89 4.79 9.87
C HIS A 122 -2.43 3.64 8.96
N CYS A 123 -1.58 2.76 9.49
CA CYS A 123 -0.97 1.66 8.74
C CYS A 123 -0.15 2.16 7.53
N CYS A 124 0.59 3.26 7.74
CA CYS A 124 1.34 3.98 6.71
C CYS A 124 2.49 3.14 6.12
N MET A 125 2.41 2.83 4.83
CA MET A 125 3.46 2.12 4.08
C MET A 125 4.28 3.09 3.23
N ASP A 126 5.59 2.88 3.15
CA ASP A 126 6.47 3.52 2.17
C ASP A 126 6.77 2.52 1.05
N VAL A 127 6.37 2.84 -0.18
CA VAL A 127 6.29 1.86 -1.27
C VAL A 127 7.15 2.29 -2.47
N PHE A 128 7.97 1.37 -2.97
CA PHE A 128 8.82 1.53 -4.14
C PHE A 128 8.63 0.40 -5.15
N ALA A 129 8.54 0.75 -6.43
CA ALA A 129 8.71 -0.19 -7.52
C ALA A 129 10.16 -0.15 -8.01
N VAL A 130 10.86 -1.28 -7.97
CA VAL A 130 12.27 -1.39 -8.37
C VAL A 130 12.37 -2.31 -9.58
N ARG A 131 12.76 -1.74 -10.72
CA ARG A 131 12.94 -2.49 -11.97
C ARG A 131 14.40 -2.42 -12.43
N PRO A 132 14.91 -3.47 -13.09
CA PRO A 132 16.17 -3.34 -13.78
C PRO A 132 16.10 -2.33 -14.93
N GLU A 133 17.20 -1.61 -15.16
CA GLU A 133 17.34 -0.63 -16.23
C GLU A 133 18.68 -0.78 -16.97
N GLY A 134 18.61 -1.07 -18.27
CA GLY A 134 19.78 -1.34 -19.08
C GLY A 134 20.54 -2.61 -18.65
N SER A 135 21.85 -2.66 -18.91
CA SER A 135 22.67 -3.84 -18.61
C SER A 135 23.16 -3.92 -17.17
N SER A 136 23.12 -2.81 -16.42
CA SER A 136 23.74 -2.74 -15.08
C SER A 136 23.06 -1.81 -14.08
N GLY A 137 22.01 -1.09 -14.48
CA GLY A 137 21.34 -0.08 -13.65
C GLY A 137 19.99 -0.54 -13.10
N TRP A 138 19.42 0.31 -12.28
CA TRP A 138 18.10 0.15 -11.66
C TRP A 138 17.32 1.44 -11.82
N ALA A 139 16.01 1.30 -12.08
CA ALA A 139 15.06 2.38 -11.90
C ALA A 139 14.21 2.05 -10.67
N ALA A 140 14.26 2.94 -9.68
CA ALA A 140 13.44 2.87 -8.49
C ALA A 140 12.41 4.01 -8.54
N THR A 141 11.14 3.64 -8.63
CA THR A 141 10.01 4.56 -8.73
C THR A 141 9.33 4.61 -7.37
N PRO A 142 9.35 5.76 -6.66
CA PRO A 142 8.53 5.90 -5.46
C PRO A 142 7.06 5.83 -5.87
N ILE A 143 6.31 4.93 -5.23
CA ILE A 143 4.84 4.89 -5.33
C ILE A 143 4.25 5.88 -4.32
N GLY A 144 4.87 5.99 -3.14
CA GLY A 144 4.59 7.02 -2.14
C GLY A 144 4.41 6.47 -0.73
N TYR A 145 4.10 7.39 0.18
CA TYR A 145 3.58 7.07 1.50
C TYR A 145 2.07 6.92 1.42
N VAL A 146 1.55 5.76 1.80
CA VAL A 146 0.13 5.42 1.63
C VAL A 146 -0.43 4.92 2.95
N ASP A 147 -1.61 5.42 3.31
CA ASP A 147 -2.34 4.93 4.47
C ASP A 147 -3.17 3.70 4.06
N GLY A 148 -3.63 2.92 5.05
CA GLY A 148 -4.56 1.81 4.81
C GLY A 148 -3.92 0.42 4.65
N GLY A 149 -2.60 0.29 4.83
CA GLY A 149 -1.90 -0.99 4.89
C GLY A 149 -1.24 -1.43 3.59
N GLU A 150 -1.08 -2.75 3.43
CA GLU A 150 -0.33 -3.37 2.34
C GLU A 150 -0.83 -2.94 0.95
N VAL A 151 0.08 -2.47 0.10
CA VAL A 151 -0.19 -2.23 -1.32
C VAL A 151 0.09 -3.48 -2.12
N VAL A 152 -0.95 -4.06 -2.71
CA VAL A 152 -0.84 -5.21 -3.62
C VAL A 152 -1.23 -4.75 -5.03
N PRO A 153 -0.32 -4.81 -6.01
CA PRO A 153 -0.67 -4.51 -7.40
C PRO A 153 -1.69 -5.50 -7.97
N GLU A 154 -2.61 -5.02 -8.81
CA GLU A 154 -3.69 -5.80 -9.41
C GLU A 154 -3.83 -5.49 -10.91
N ASP A 155 -4.13 -6.49 -11.74
CA ASP A 155 -4.47 -6.28 -13.16
C ASP A 155 -5.92 -5.80 -13.24
N LEU A 156 -6.12 -4.47 -13.20
CA LEU A 156 -7.44 -3.87 -13.02
C LEU A 156 -8.25 -3.82 -14.32
N ASP A 157 -7.58 -3.93 -15.48
CA ASP A 157 -8.21 -3.83 -16.80
C ASP A 157 -8.05 -5.08 -17.68
N GLY A 158 -7.32 -6.09 -17.21
CA GLY A 158 -7.13 -7.37 -17.86
C GLY A 158 -6.11 -7.35 -19.00
N ASP A 159 -5.20 -6.37 -19.03
CA ASP A 159 -4.20 -6.23 -20.10
C ASP A 159 -2.91 -7.04 -19.86
N GLY A 160 -2.81 -7.71 -18.70
CA GLY A 160 -1.69 -8.55 -18.30
C GLY A 160 -0.55 -7.80 -17.61
N LEU A 161 -0.66 -6.48 -17.46
CA LEU A 161 0.11 -5.71 -16.49
C LEU A 161 -0.69 -5.49 -15.22
N VAL A 162 -0.03 -5.04 -14.17
CA VAL A 162 -0.71 -4.68 -12.92
C VAL A 162 -0.58 -3.19 -12.62
N GLU A 163 -1.62 -2.64 -12.04
CA GLU A 163 -1.75 -1.27 -11.54
C GLU A 163 -1.73 -1.22 -10.02
N PHE A 164 -1.41 -0.05 -9.48
CA PHE A 164 -1.58 0.29 -8.08
C PHE A 164 -2.94 0.94 -7.90
N ARG A 165 -3.85 0.26 -7.19
CA ARG A 165 -5.10 0.83 -6.71
C ARG A 165 -4.89 1.42 -5.32
N LEU A 166 -4.80 2.74 -5.24
CA LEU A 166 -4.54 3.46 -3.99
C LEU A 166 -5.79 4.22 -3.53
N ALA A 167 -5.81 4.64 -2.26
CA ALA A 167 -6.81 5.57 -1.75
C ALA A 167 -6.48 7.01 -2.16
N ASP A 168 -7.49 7.81 -2.51
CA ASP A 168 -7.32 9.27 -2.57
C ASP A 168 -7.22 9.85 -1.16
N GLU A 169 -5.99 9.90 -0.64
CA GLU A 169 -5.65 10.36 0.71
C GLU A 169 -6.20 11.75 1.05
N ARG A 170 -6.55 12.57 0.06
CA ARG A 170 -7.18 13.89 0.28
C ARG A 170 -8.57 13.79 0.94
N PHE A 171 -9.20 12.62 0.90
CA PHE A 171 -10.47 12.38 1.58
C PHE A 171 -10.29 12.05 3.07
N ASN A 172 -9.09 11.66 3.49
CA ASN A 172 -8.81 11.38 4.89
C ASN A 172 -8.92 12.67 5.70
N TYR A 173 -9.70 12.65 6.77
CA TYR A 173 -10.02 13.81 7.63
C TYR A 173 -10.79 14.98 6.97
N THR A 174 -11.01 14.96 5.67
CA THR A 174 -11.71 16.07 5.00
C THR A 174 -13.22 16.00 5.23
N PHE A 175 -13.80 14.80 5.13
CA PHE A 175 -15.25 14.61 5.20
C PHE A 175 -15.72 13.78 6.39
N ASP A 176 -14.79 13.13 7.10
CA ASP A 176 -15.05 12.36 8.31
C ASP A 176 -13.73 12.07 9.03
N ALA A 177 -13.78 11.50 10.23
CA ALA A 177 -12.57 11.05 10.91
C ALA A 177 -11.86 9.99 10.07
N TYR A 178 -10.53 9.84 10.22
CA TYR A 178 -9.77 8.83 9.47
C TYR A 178 -10.38 7.42 9.55
N ALA A 179 -10.77 6.99 10.76
CA ALA A 179 -11.40 5.69 10.98
C ALA A 179 -12.71 5.49 10.21
N PHE A 180 -13.34 6.57 9.76
CA PHE A 180 -14.60 6.59 9.01
C PHE A 180 -14.42 7.13 7.59
N SER A 181 -13.18 7.32 7.15
CA SER A 181 -12.89 7.79 5.80
C SER A 181 -13.10 6.65 4.81
N VAL A 182 -13.78 6.96 3.70
CA VAL A 182 -14.09 6.04 2.61
C VAL A 182 -13.49 6.60 1.32
N PRO A 183 -12.15 6.77 1.23
CA PRO A 183 -11.52 7.47 0.11
C PRO A 183 -11.81 6.74 -1.23
N PRO A 184 -12.14 7.48 -2.31
CA PRO A 184 -12.32 6.88 -3.63
C PRO A 184 -10.97 6.34 -4.15
N PRO A 185 -11.00 5.31 -5.02
CA PRO A 185 -9.77 4.74 -5.56
C PRO A 185 -9.11 5.71 -6.56
N THR A 186 -7.79 5.80 -6.49
CA THR A 186 -6.93 6.34 -7.54
C THR A 186 -6.12 5.19 -8.14
N ILE A 187 -5.77 5.32 -9.41
CA ILE A 187 -5.15 4.24 -10.18
C ILE A 187 -3.86 4.74 -10.78
N PHE A 188 -2.77 4.07 -10.46
CA PHE A 188 -1.45 4.39 -10.96
C PHE A 188 -0.80 3.19 -11.63
N ALA A 189 0.11 3.45 -12.56
CA ALA A 189 1.01 2.42 -13.08
C ALA A 189 2.41 2.99 -13.26
N THR A 190 3.42 2.11 -13.28
CA THR A 190 4.73 2.53 -13.77
C THR A 190 4.75 2.54 -15.29
N ARG A 191 5.30 3.59 -15.89
CA ARG A 191 5.55 3.69 -17.34
C ARG A 191 6.98 4.17 -17.54
N GLY A 192 7.85 3.30 -18.04
CA GLY A 192 9.26 3.65 -18.24
C GLY A 192 10.02 3.98 -16.96
N GLY A 193 9.56 3.50 -15.79
CA GLY A 193 10.17 3.83 -14.49
C GLY A 193 9.68 5.13 -13.84
N GLU A 194 8.63 5.75 -14.39
CA GLU A 194 7.92 6.85 -13.74
C GLU A 194 6.52 6.41 -13.33
N LEU A 195 5.99 6.97 -12.24
CA LEU A 195 4.62 6.75 -11.80
C LEU A 195 3.67 7.63 -12.62
N ALA A 196 2.70 7.02 -13.29
CA ALA A 196 1.68 7.72 -14.06
C ALA A 196 0.32 7.57 -13.38
N ASP A 197 -0.39 8.69 -13.17
CA ASP A 197 -1.79 8.69 -12.77
C ASP A 197 -2.68 8.34 -13.96
N LEU A 198 -3.42 7.25 -13.83
CA LEU A 198 -4.33 6.72 -14.83
C LEU A 198 -5.80 6.81 -14.39
N SER A 199 -6.08 7.52 -13.29
CA SER A 199 -7.41 7.57 -12.67
C SER A 199 -8.50 8.12 -13.60
N ALA A 200 -8.12 8.88 -14.64
CA ALA A 200 -9.05 9.41 -15.64
C ALA A 200 -9.28 8.48 -16.84
N GLU A 201 -8.56 7.36 -16.93
CA GLU A 201 -8.61 6.51 -18.13
C GLU A 201 -9.90 5.67 -18.19
N PRO A 202 -10.63 5.69 -19.32
CA PRO A 202 -11.92 4.99 -19.43
C PRO A 202 -11.89 3.47 -19.17
N ARG A 203 -10.72 2.84 -19.34
CA ARG A 203 -10.56 1.38 -19.15
C ARG A 203 -10.76 0.94 -17.70
N PHE A 204 -10.54 1.84 -16.73
CA PHE A 204 -10.76 1.56 -15.31
C PHE A 204 -12.18 1.88 -14.82
N ARG A 205 -13.10 2.20 -15.73
CA ARG A 205 -14.52 2.38 -15.41
C ARG A 205 -15.10 1.27 -14.50
N PRO A 206 -14.80 -0.03 -14.69
CA PRO A 206 -15.32 -1.08 -13.80
C PRO A 206 -14.90 -0.93 -12.33
N VAL A 207 -13.70 -0.42 -12.05
CA VAL A 207 -13.22 -0.14 -10.68
C VAL A 207 -14.11 0.92 -10.03
N TYR A 208 -14.41 1.97 -10.78
CA TYR A 208 -15.26 3.07 -10.31
C TYR A 208 -16.72 2.67 -10.17
N GLU A 209 -17.25 1.82 -11.07
CA GLU A 209 -18.61 1.28 -10.94
C GLU A 209 -18.76 0.41 -9.70
N ASN A 210 -17.80 -0.47 -9.42
CA ASN A 210 -17.82 -1.28 -8.22
C ASN A 210 -17.75 -0.43 -6.93
N PHE A 211 -16.86 0.57 -6.91
CA PHE A 211 -16.76 1.48 -5.77
C PHE A 211 -18.01 2.36 -5.62
N TYR A 212 -18.63 2.78 -6.73
CA TYR A 212 -19.88 3.54 -6.72
C TYR A 212 -20.99 2.78 -5.99
N ASP A 213 -21.16 1.50 -6.29
CA ASP A 213 -22.17 0.67 -5.61
C ASP A 213 -21.90 0.56 -4.11
N TYR A 214 -20.64 0.36 -3.73
CA TYR A 214 -20.22 0.32 -2.32
C TYR A 214 -20.48 1.65 -1.59
N ALA A 215 -20.00 2.77 -2.15
CA ALA A 215 -20.17 4.09 -1.56
C ALA A 215 -21.64 4.51 -1.52
N ALA A 216 -22.46 4.09 -2.50
CA ALA A 216 -23.90 4.33 -2.50
C ALA A 216 -24.59 3.63 -1.33
N LEU A 217 -24.27 2.36 -1.09
CA LEU A 217 -24.84 1.61 0.03
C LEU A 217 -24.52 2.25 1.39
N LEU A 218 -23.30 2.76 1.57
CA LEU A 218 -22.89 3.46 2.79
C LEU A 218 -23.55 4.84 2.91
N CYS A 219 -23.51 5.66 1.85
CA CYS A 219 -24.09 7.01 1.84
C CYS A 219 -25.60 6.98 2.10
N THR A 220 -26.34 6.05 1.48
CA THR A 220 -27.80 5.90 1.71
C THR A 220 -28.13 5.09 2.97
N GLY A 221 -27.10 4.54 3.63
CA GLY A 221 -27.11 3.45 4.61
C GLY A 221 -28.10 2.34 4.33
N ALA A 222 -28.07 1.87 3.10
CA ALA A 222 -28.68 0.62 2.70
C ALA A 222 -27.73 -0.58 2.94
N ALA A 223 -26.47 -0.33 3.32
CA ALA A 223 -25.59 -1.38 3.84
C ALA A 223 -26.25 -1.98 5.09
N ASN A 224 -26.45 -3.30 5.10
CA ASN A 224 -27.05 -3.98 6.24
C ASN A 224 -26.18 -3.76 7.48
N ASP A 225 -26.78 -3.25 8.54
CA ASP A 225 -26.19 -3.22 9.87
C ASP A 225 -26.13 -4.67 10.39
N ASP A 226 -25.17 -5.45 9.90
CA ASP A 226 -24.79 -6.72 10.50
C ASP A 226 -23.69 -6.44 11.54
N PRO A 227 -24.03 -6.36 12.84
CA PRO A 227 -23.07 -6.08 13.89
C PRO A 227 -22.00 -7.18 14.04
N ASP A 228 -22.21 -8.36 13.45
CA ASP A 228 -21.25 -9.48 13.48
C ASP A 228 -20.34 -9.51 12.23
N SER A 229 -20.59 -8.65 11.22
CA SER A 229 -19.84 -8.67 9.96
C SER A 229 -18.43 -8.07 10.04
N GLY A 230 -18.10 -7.36 11.13
CA GLY A 230 -16.85 -6.59 11.24
C GLY A 230 -16.72 -5.47 10.19
N SER A 231 -17.75 -5.23 9.38
CA SER A 231 -17.81 -4.17 8.38
C SER A 231 -18.28 -2.88 9.04
N PHE A 232 -17.65 -1.77 8.68
CA PHE A 232 -18.10 -0.43 9.02
C PHE A 232 -19.61 -0.31 8.78
N THR A 233 -20.40 -0.07 9.84
CA THR A 233 -21.84 0.08 9.69
C THR A 233 -22.14 1.41 9.00
N SER A 234 -23.27 1.48 8.32
CA SER A 234 -23.70 2.70 7.62
C SER A 234 -23.97 3.89 8.55
N GLU A 235 -23.98 3.64 9.87
CA GLU A 235 -24.13 4.63 10.92
C GLU A 235 -22.88 5.50 11.10
N TYR A 236 -21.68 4.99 10.77
CA TYR A 236 -20.42 5.62 11.20
C TYR A 236 -19.66 6.42 10.14
N ALA A 237 -19.94 6.27 8.84
CA ALA A 237 -19.16 6.92 7.77
C ALA A 237 -19.99 7.61 6.66
N PRO A 238 -21.16 8.22 6.94
CA PRO A 238 -22.04 8.69 5.87
C PRO A 238 -21.46 9.85 5.08
N ASN A 239 -20.73 10.78 5.71
CA ASN A 239 -20.26 12.00 5.06
C ASN A 239 -19.13 11.69 4.08
N SER A 240 -18.12 10.93 4.53
CA SER A 240 -17.05 10.48 3.64
C SER A 240 -17.60 9.61 2.50
N ALA A 241 -18.48 8.65 2.79
CA ALA A 241 -19.08 7.82 1.75
C ALA A 241 -19.86 8.63 0.70
N CYS A 242 -20.64 9.63 1.13
CA CYS A 242 -21.38 10.49 0.20
C CYS A 242 -20.45 11.39 -0.65
N ALA A 243 -19.40 11.97 -0.06
CA ALA A 243 -18.41 12.74 -0.80
C ALA A 243 -17.67 11.86 -1.83
N SER A 244 -17.25 10.67 -1.44
CA SER A 244 -16.57 9.72 -2.32
C SER A 244 -17.48 9.20 -3.42
N LEU A 245 -18.76 8.97 -3.12
CA LEU A 245 -19.78 8.65 -4.13
C LEU A 245 -19.87 9.75 -5.19
N MET A 246 -19.87 11.02 -4.79
CA MET A 246 -19.83 12.16 -5.71
C MET A 246 -18.54 12.15 -6.56
N ALA A 247 -17.39 11.84 -5.95
CA ALA A 247 -16.10 11.75 -6.64
C ALA A 247 -16.10 10.69 -7.74
N VAL A 248 -16.51 9.45 -7.42
CA VAL A 248 -16.62 8.40 -8.45
C VAL A 248 -17.75 8.65 -9.44
N GLY A 249 -18.83 9.31 -9.02
CA GLY A 249 -19.87 9.81 -9.92
C GLY A 249 -19.31 10.76 -10.99
N ALA A 250 -18.35 11.62 -10.62
CA ALA A 250 -17.62 12.48 -11.55
C ALA A 250 -16.77 11.66 -12.53
N ARG A 251 -15.96 10.71 -12.04
CA ARG A 251 -15.16 9.79 -12.89
C ARG A 251 -16.02 8.99 -13.88
N LEU A 252 -17.24 8.64 -13.47
CA LEU A 252 -18.20 7.91 -14.29
C LEU A 252 -19.01 8.79 -15.26
N GLY A 253 -18.89 10.11 -15.18
CA GLY A 253 -19.63 11.07 -16.01
C GLY A 253 -21.11 11.21 -15.66
N ILE A 254 -21.49 10.89 -14.41
CA ILE A 254 -22.89 10.91 -13.91
C ILE A 254 -23.08 11.84 -12.70
N TYR A 255 -22.15 12.77 -12.51
CA TYR A 255 -22.03 13.63 -11.32
C TYR A 255 -23.35 14.30 -10.88
N ASP A 256 -24.07 14.97 -11.80
CA ASP A 256 -25.31 15.68 -11.44
C ASP A 256 -26.39 14.74 -10.90
N GLY A 257 -26.49 13.54 -11.47
CA GLY A 257 -27.40 12.50 -10.99
C GLY A 257 -27.00 11.98 -9.60
N THR A 258 -25.69 11.78 -9.40
CA THR A 258 -25.12 11.38 -8.11
C THR A 258 -25.33 12.44 -7.04
N LYS A 259 -25.09 13.71 -7.35
CA LYS A 259 -25.32 14.84 -6.45
C LYS A 259 -26.79 14.92 -6.02
N ALA A 260 -27.72 14.71 -6.96
CA ALA A 260 -29.15 14.65 -6.63
C ALA A 260 -29.50 13.46 -5.71
N LEU A 261 -28.89 12.30 -5.93
CA LEU A 261 -29.04 11.12 -5.07
C LEU A 261 -28.53 11.40 -3.65
N VAL A 262 -27.32 11.98 -3.51
CA VAL A 262 -26.74 12.34 -2.21
C VAL A 262 -27.63 13.34 -1.48
N GLY A 263 -28.14 14.37 -2.17
CA GLY A 263 -29.09 15.32 -1.59
C GLY A 263 -30.36 14.65 -1.06
N ALA A 264 -30.94 13.70 -1.81
CA ALA A 264 -32.10 12.95 -1.38
C ALA A 264 -31.79 12.04 -0.17
N ALA A 265 -30.63 11.38 -0.17
CA ALA A 265 -30.19 10.53 0.93
C ALA A 265 -30.05 11.33 2.24
N ARG A 266 -29.39 12.48 2.19
CA ARG A 266 -29.21 13.36 3.36
C ARG A 266 -30.52 13.90 3.92
N LEU A 267 -31.47 14.29 3.07
CA LEU A 267 -32.81 14.70 3.52
C LEU A 267 -33.55 13.60 4.29
N SER A 268 -33.27 12.32 4.01
CA SER A 268 -33.86 11.20 4.73
C SER A 268 -33.18 10.90 6.06
N ARG A 269 -32.01 11.51 6.35
CA ARG A 269 -31.15 11.22 7.50
C ARG A 269 -30.55 12.48 8.17
N PRO A 270 -31.37 13.34 8.79
CA PRO A 270 -30.92 14.62 9.35
C PRO A 270 -29.98 14.50 10.58
N GLN A 271 -29.67 13.29 11.06
CA GLN A 271 -28.76 13.08 12.18
C GLN A 271 -27.30 12.84 11.76
N GLN A 272 -27.02 12.70 10.46
CA GLN A 272 -25.68 12.37 9.94
C GLN A 272 -24.62 13.47 10.14
N ASP A 273 -25.04 14.70 10.45
CA ASP A 273 -24.13 15.84 10.65
C ASP A 273 -23.91 16.20 12.13
N GLN A 274 -24.44 15.41 13.08
CA GLN A 274 -24.45 15.84 14.49
C GLN A 274 -23.06 16.00 15.11
N ASP A 275 -22.07 15.26 14.60
CA ASP A 275 -20.69 15.28 15.11
C ASP A 275 -19.67 15.86 14.12
N TRP A 276 -20.10 16.26 12.91
CA TRP A 276 -19.25 16.82 11.86
C TRP A 276 -19.91 18.05 11.22
N THR A 277 -19.70 19.21 11.84
CA THR A 277 -20.47 20.44 11.53
C THR A 277 -19.81 21.36 10.50
N ASP A 278 -18.50 21.25 10.32
CA ASP A 278 -17.70 22.09 9.45
C ASP A 278 -16.74 21.23 8.61
N TYR A 279 -16.63 21.55 7.33
CA TYR A 279 -15.71 20.94 6.38
C TYR A 279 -14.66 21.97 5.99
N LEU A 280 -13.43 21.76 6.44
CA LEU A 280 -12.29 22.59 6.06
C LEU A 280 -11.62 21.99 4.82
N ILE A 281 -11.70 22.70 3.70
CA ILE A 281 -11.02 22.29 2.46
C ILE A 281 -9.77 23.14 2.31
N ILE A 282 -8.62 22.48 2.35
CA ILE A 282 -7.31 23.11 2.13
C ILE A 282 -6.82 22.69 0.75
N THR A 283 -6.44 23.68 -0.04
CA THR A 283 -5.80 23.52 -1.35
C THR A 283 -4.49 24.30 -1.34
N ASP A 284 -3.69 24.19 -2.42
CA ASP A 284 -2.45 24.97 -2.54
C ASP A 284 -2.69 26.49 -2.53
N ASP A 285 -3.88 26.93 -2.96
CA ASP A 285 -4.20 28.34 -3.20
C ASP A 285 -5.22 28.92 -2.20
N SER A 286 -5.90 28.07 -1.42
CA SER A 286 -7.03 28.49 -0.59
C SER A 286 -7.27 27.59 0.62
N GLU A 287 -7.92 28.17 1.62
CA GLU A 287 -8.49 27.47 2.77
C GLU A 287 -9.93 27.98 2.93
N GLU A 288 -10.91 27.09 2.78
CA GLU A 288 -12.33 27.46 2.81
C GLU A 288 -13.10 26.52 3.75
N THR A 289 -14.07 27.07 4.49
CA THR A 289 -14.90 26.30 5.43
C THR A 289 -16.35 26.27 4.96
N PHE A 290 -16.93 25.08 4.97
CA PHE A 290 -18.31 24.82 4.56
C PHE A 290 -19.09 24.16 5.69
N THR A 291 -20.40 24.45 5.78
CA THR A 291 -21.31 23.78 6.71
C THR A 291 -22.25 22.78 6.02
N ASP A 292 -22.22 22.75 4.68
CA ASP A 292 -22.97 21.80 3.86
C ASP A 292 -21.98 20.86 3.15
N LEU A 293 -22.18 19.55 3.30
CA LEU A 293 -21.31 18.53 2.71
C LEU A 293 -21.26 18.63 1.18
N ILE A 294 -22.39 18.88 0.53
CA ILE A 294 -22.47 18.88 -0.93
C ILE A 294 -21.70 20.07 -1.47
N ASP A 295 -21.83 21.25 -0.85
CA ASP A 295 -21.04 22.43 -1.22
C ASP A 295 -19.54 22.21 -0.97
N ALA A 296 -19.18 21.59 0.17
CA ALA A 296 -17.79 21.23 0.48
C ALA A 296 -17.20 20.26 -0.56
N ALA A 297 -17.94 19.21 -0.90
CA ALA A 297 -17.55 18.21 -1.87
C ALA A 297 -17.46 18.80 -3.29
N ASP A 298 -18.42 19.63 -3.72
CA ASP A 298 -18.36 20.36 -5.00
C ASP A 298 -17.07 21.18 -5.11
N TYR A 299 -16.73 21.90 -4.04
CA TYR A 299 -15.54 22.74 -4.00
C TYR A 299 -14.26 21.90 -4.07
N ALA A 300 -14.16 20.90 -3.19
CA ALA A 300 -13.01 20.00 -3.12
C ALA A 300 -12.79 19.26 -4.44
N LEU A 301 -13.84 18.68 -5.03
CA LEU A 301 -13.74 17.91 -6.27
C LEU A 301 -13.31 18.77 -7.47
N LYS A 302 -13.68 20.05 -7.53
CA LYS A 302 -13.14 20.98 -8.54
C LYS A 302 -11.65 21.26 -8.29
N ALA A 303 -11.29 21.58 -7.05
CA ALA A 303 -9.89 21.85 -6.69
C ALA A 303 -8.98 20.63 -6.92
N TRP A 304 -9.52 19.42 -6.76
CA TRP A 304 -8.80 18.16 -6.89
C TRP A 304 -8.83 17.55 -8.29
N GLY A 305 -9.46 18.22 -9.26
CA GLY A 305 -9.47 17.81 -10.67
C GLY A 305 -10.42 16.66 -11.01
N TYR A 306 -11.44 16.41 -10.18
CA TYR A 306 -12.53 15.49 -10.52
C TYR A 306 -13.58 16.15 -11.43
N LEU A 307 -13.72 17.47 -11.35
CA LEU A 307 -14.71 18.27 -12.07
C LEU A 307 -14.01 19.38 -12.84
N ASP A 308 -14.56 19.70 -14.02
CA ASP A 308 -14.17 20.84 -14.85
C ASP A 308 -14.82 22.16 -14.38
#